data_AF-A0A920QHN9-F1
#
_entry.id   AF-A0A920QHN9-F1
#
_cell.length_a   1.000
_cell.length_b   1.000
_cell.length_c   1.000
_cell.angle_alpha   90.00
_cell.angle_beta   90.00
_cell.angle_gamma   90.00
#
_symmetry.space_group_name_H-M   'P 1'
#
loop_
_entity.id
_entity.type
_entity.pdbx_description
1 polymer ?
#
loop_
_entity_poly.entity_id
_entity_poly.type
_entity_poly.pdbx_seq_one_letter_code
_entity_poly.pdbx_strand_id
1 'polypeptide(L)'
;MKNFQLIKYLVKKMKKVALITGITGQDGAYLADLLLKKDYLVHGIKRRSSSFNTARIDHLYQDPHIDKRNFVLHHGDLTDSTNIIRIIQEIQPDEIYNLAAQSHVMVSFETPEYTANADGSEL
;
A
#
# COMPACT_ATOMS: atom_id res chain seq x y z
N MET A 1 18.84 16.87 29.51
CA MET A 1 19.09 15.83 28.48
C MET A 1 18.17 14.59 28.54
N LYS A 2 17.35 14.35 29.57
CA LYS A 2 16.48 13.15 29.66
C LYS A 2 15.15 13.22 28.86
N ASN A 3 14.69 14.41 28.46
CA ASN A 3 13.37 14.58 27.80
C ASN A 3 13.35 14.18 26.31
N PHE A 4 14.47 14.27 25.59
CA PHE A 4 14.51 13.92 24.16
C PHE A 4 14.41 12.41 23.89
N GLN A 5 14.94 11.59 24.80
CA GLN A 5 14.86 10.13 24.67
C GLN A 5 13.43 9.61 24.88
N LEU A 6 12.66 10.27 25.77
CA LEU A 6 11.27 9.91 26.07
C LEU A 6 10.33 10.29 24.91
N ILE A 7 10.56 11.42 24.26
CA ILE A 7 9.83 11.80 23.03
C ILE A 7 10.15 10.82 21.90
N LYS A 8 11.41 10.40 21.73
CA LYS A 8 11.78 9.33 20.77
C LYS A 8 11.11 7.98 21.08
N TYR A 9 10.85 7.67 22.35
CA TYR A 9 10.17 6.43 22.77
C TYR A 9 8.64 6.51 22.59
N LEU A 10 8.04 7.69 22.81
CA LEU A 10 6.62 7.96 22.55
C LEU A 10 6.32 8.05 21.05
N VAL A 11 7.26 8.59 20.25
CA VAL A 11 7.34 8.37 18.79
C VAL A 11 7.95 6.99 18.54
N LYS A 12 7.43 5.95 19.20
CA LYS A 12 7.64 4.56 18.80
C LYS A 12 7.30 4.52 17.33
N LYS A 13 8.32 4.36 16.50
CA LYS A 13 8.26 4.46 15.03
C LYS A 13 6.99 3.72 14.56
N MET A 14 5.93 4.46 14.26
CA MET A 14 4.71 3.82 13.75
C MET A 14 5.15 3.11 12.48
N LYS A 15 4.89 1.79 12.41
CA LYS A 15 5.24 1.04 11.22
C LYS A 15 4.54 1.71 10.05
N LYS A 16 5.33 2.11 9.06
CA LYS A 16 4.78 2.73 7.87
C LYS A 16 3.86 1.74 7.17
N VAL A 17 2.72 2.22 6.71
CA VAL A 17 1.70 1.44 6.02
C VAL A 17 1.88 1.63 4.52
N ALA A 18 2.10 0.55 3.78
CA ALA A 18 2.22 0.57 2.33
C ALA A 18 1.05 -0.17 1.67
N LEU A 19 0.43 0.42 0.66
CA LEU A 19 -0.56 -0.23 -0.19
C LEU A 19 0.05 -0.54 -1.55
N ILE A 20 0.04 -1.81 -1.96
CA ILE A 20 0.56 -2.26 -3.25
C ILE A 20 -0.58 -2.83 -4.10
N THR A 21 -0.83 -2.22 -5.25
CA THR A 21 -1.70 -2.81 -6.28
C THR A 21 -0.87 -3.75 -7.15
N GLY A 22 -1.46 -4.79 -7.73
CA GLY A 22 -0.69 -5.73 -8.57
C GLY A 22 0.29 -6.59 -7.78
N ILE A 23 0.01 -6.81 -6.49
CA ILE A 23 0.92 -7.49 -5.54
C ILE A 23 1.25 -8.94 -5.92
N THR A 24 0.41 -9.57 -6.75
CA THR A 24 0.62 -10.93 -7.26
C THR A 24 1.57 -11.00 -8.47
N GLY A 25 1.94 -9.85 -9.04
CA GLY A 25 2.96 -9.72 -10.07
C GLY A 25 4.38 -9.90 -9.51
N GLN A 26 5.37 -9.93 -10.40
CA GLN A 26 6.79 -10.09 -10.01
C GLN A 26 7.27 -8.91 -9.17
N ASP A 27 7.09 -7.69 -9.65
CA ASP A 27 7.55 -6.47 -8.98
C ASP A 27 6.80 -6.25 -7.67
N GLY A 28 5.50 -6.55 -7.65
CA GLY A 28 4.67 -6.47 -6.44
C GLY A 28 5.13 -7.42 -5.34
N ALA A 29 5.45 -8.66 -5.70
CA ALA A 29 5.96 -9.64 -4.74
C ALA A 29 7.34 -9.24 -4.19
N TYR A 30 8.25 -8.77 -5.05
CA TYR A 30 9.59 -8.35 -4.63
C TYR A 30 9.54 -7.09 -3.76
N LEU A 31 8.70 -6.12 -4.11
CA LEU A 31 8.51 -4.90 -3.32
C LEU A 31 7.91 -5.23 -1.94
N ALA A 32 6.91 -6.11 -1.89
CA ALA A 32 6.34 -6.56 -0.63
C ALA A 32 7.40 -7.18 0.30
N ASP A 33 8.24 -8.09 -0.21
CA ASP A 33 9.33 -8.68 0.57
C ASP A 33 10.33 -7.62 1.08
N LEU A 34 10.72 -6.68 0.21
CA LEU A 34 11.61 -5.57 0.58
C LEU A 34 11.02 -4.69 1.70
N LEU A 35 9.74 -4.35 1.61
CA LEU A 35 9.06 -3.49 2.59
C LEU A 35 8.84 -4.23 3.92
N LEU A 36 8.46 -5.51 3.87
CA LEU A 36 8.34 -6.35 5.06
C LEU A 36 9.68 -6.46 5.81
N LYS A 37 10.81 -6.62 5.10
CA LYS A 37 12.16 -6.60 5.67
C LYS A 37 12.53 -5.24 6.30
N LYS A 38 11.89 -4.15 5.86
CA LYS A 38 12.05 -2.80 6.43
C LYS A 38 11.07 -2.52 7.58
N ASP A 39 10.34 -3.52 8.05
CA ASP A 39 9.33 -3.43 9.11
C ASP A 39 8.12 -2.54 8.77
N TYR A 40 7.70 -2.55 7.49
CA TYR A 40 6.45 -1.94 7.06
C TYR A 40 5.25 -2.86 7.34
N LEU A 41 4.08 -2.26 7.49
CA LEU A 41 2.79 -2.94 7.35
C LEU A 41 2.38 -2.89 5.87
N VAL A 42 2.40 -4.02 5.19
CA VAL A 42 2.16 -4.10 3.75
C VAL A 42 0.75 -4.64 3.49
N HIS A 43 -0.05 -3.84 2.79
CA HIS A 43 -1.36 -4.19 2.28
C HIS A 43 -1.29 -4.42 0.77
N GLY A 44 -1.86 -5.52 0.30
CA GLY A 44 -1.88 -5.87 -1.11
C GLY A 44 -3.27 -5.96 -1.69
N ILE A 45 -3.48 -5.45 -2.90
CA ILE A 45 -4.74 -5.62 -3.63
C ILE A 45 -4.62 -6.79 -4.60
N LYS A 46 -5.48 -7.79 -4.40
CA LYS A 46 -5.61 -8.98 -5.25
C LYS A 46 -6.98 -8.98 -5.92
N ARG A 47 -7.01 -9.11 -7.26
CA ARG A 47 -8.24 -9.32 -8.03
C ARG A 47 -8.91 -10.63 -7.60
N ARG A 48 -10.25 -10.67 -7.59
CA ARG A 48 -10.99 -11.93 -7.44
C ARG A 48 -10.75 -12.79 -8.68
N SER A 49 -9.79 -13.70 -8.60
CA SER A 49 -9.52 -14.71 -9.63
C SER A 49 -9.89 -16.08 -9.08
N SER A 50 -10.48 -16.94 -9.93
CA SER A 50 -10.79 -18.34 -9.62
C SER A 50 -9.54 -19.23 -9.53
N SER A 51 -8.38 -18.74 -9.97
CA SER A 51 -7.11 -19.46 -9.94
C SER A 51 -6.19 -18.95 -8.81
N PHE A 52 -5.49 -19.87 -8.15
CA PHE A 52 -4.48 -19.57 -7.13
C PHE A 52 -3.24 -18.92 -7.75
N ASN A 53 -3.31 -17.63 -8.07
CA ASN A 53 -2.18 -16.83 -8.54
C ASN A 53 -1.31 -16.27 -7.39
N THR A 54 -1.34 -16.88 -6.21
CA THR A 54 -0.62 -16.42 -5.01
C THR A 54 0.73 -17.11 -4.81
N ALA A 55 1.13 -18.05 -5.66
CA ALA A 55 2.41 -18.78 -5.54
C ALA A 55 3.63 -17.88 -5.25
N ARG A 56 3.65 -16.66 -5.80
CA ARG A 56 4.73 -15.68 -5.60
C ARG A 56 4.71 -14.96 -4.25
N ILE A 57 3.60 -14.97 -3.53
CA ILE A 57 3.41 -14.32 -2.23
C ILE A 57 2.97 -15.29 -1.14
N ASP A 58 2.80 -16.58 -1.45
CA ASP A 58 2.38 -17.61 -0.49
C ASP A 58 3.38 -17.73 0.68
N HIS A 59 4.67 -17.55 0.42
CA HIS A 59 5.71 -17.54 1.45
C HIS A 59 5.69 -16.29 2.34
N LEU A 60 5.06 -15.20 1.88
CA LEU A 60 4.84 -13.98 2.66
C LEU A 60 3.55 -14.07 3.49
N TYR A 61 2.68 -15.03 3.17
CA TYR A 61 1.46 -15.26 3.91
C TYR A 61 1.80 -15.77 5.31
N GLN A 62 1.47 -14.95 6.31
CA GLN A 62 1.61 -15.32 7.70
C GLN A 62 0.30 -15.93 8.18
N ASP A 63 0.39 -17.05 8.89
CA ASP A 63 -0.77 -17.74 9.47
C ASP A 63 -1.64 -16.72 10.23
N PRO A 64 -2.97 -16.70 10.00
CA PRO A 64 -3.89 -15.80 10.68
C PRO A 64 -3.83 -15.85 12.22
N HIS A 65 -3.29 -16.93 12.81
CA HIS A 65 -3.14 -17.09 14.26
C HIS A 65 -1.85 -16.45 14.83
N ILE A 66 -0.99 -15.87 13.98
CA ILE A 66 0.21 -15.16 14.43
C ILE A 66 -0.17 -13.71 14.76
N ASP A 67 -0.02 -13.29 16.02
CA ASP A 67 -0.42 -11.96 16.54
C ASP A 67 0.25 -10.73 15.88
N LYS A 68 1.19 -10.92 14.95
CA LYS A 68 1.98 -9.83 14.34
C LYS A 68 2.06 -9.92 12.82
N ARG A 69 0.89 -9.99 12.18
CA ARG A 69 0.80 -9.94 10.72
C ARG A 69 1.20 -8.55 10.21
N ASN A 70 2.35 -8.48 9.56
CA ASN A 70 2.77 -7.29 8.82
C ASN A 70 2.32 -7.32 7.35
N PHE A 71 1.59 -8.36 6.92
CA PHE A 71 1.13 -8.55 5.55
C PHE A 71 -0.38 -8.86 5.51
N VAL A 72 -1.13 -8.09 4.74
CA VAL A 72 -2.59 -8.23 4.61
C VAL A 72 -2.99 -8.15 3.14
N LEU A 73 -3.84 -9.08 2.69
CA LEU A 73 -4.39 -9.07 1.33
C LEU A 73 -5.85 -8.65 1.35
N HIS A 74 -6.17 -7.69 0.49
CA HIS A 74 -7.50 -7.20 0.24
C HIS A 74 -7.98 -7.65 -1.13
N HIS A 75 -9.25 -8.03 -1.22
CA HIS A 75 -9.88 -8.29 -2.50
C HIS A 75 -10.39 -6.97 -3.10
N GLY A 76 -9.84 -6.62 -4.26
CA GLY A 76 -10.24 -5.42 -4.97
C GLY A 76 -9.87 -5.48 -6.45
N ASP A 77 -10.58 -4.67 -7.23
CA ASP A 77 -10.27 -4.42 -8.64
C ASP A 77 -10.04 -2.92 -8.82
N LEU A 78 -9.01 -2.56 -9.60
CA LEU A 78 -8.72 -1.16 -9.91
C LEU A 78 -9.83 -0.50 -10.74
N THR A 79 -10.67 -1.29 -11.41
CA THR A 79 -11.85 -0.77 -12.13
C THR A 79 -13.03 -0.45 -11.22
N ASP A 80 -12.98 -0.86 -9.95
CA ASP A 80 -14.00 -0.56 -8.93
C ASP A 80 -13.47 0.51 -7.97
N SER A 81 -13.64 1.76 -8.35
CA SER A 81 -13.15 2.92 -7.58
C SER A 81 -13.71 2.96 -6.15
N THR A 82 -14.95 2.52 -5.93
CA THR A 82 -15.59 2.52 -4.60
C THR A 82 -14.90 1.54 -3.66
N ASN A 83 -14.53 0.35 -4.15
CA ASN A 83 -13.79 -0.63 -3.36
C ASN A 83 -12.39 -0.11 -2.97
N ILE A 84 -11.67 0.49 -3.93
CA ILE A 84 -10.32 1.03 -3.69
C ILE A 84 -10.36 2.18 -2.68
N ILE A 85 -11.30 3.13 -2.83
CA ILE A 85 -11.49 4.24 -1.89
C ILE A 85 -11.73 3.71 -0.48
N ARG A 86 -12.60 2.71 -0.33
CA ARG A 86 -12.88 2.10 0.96
C ARG A 86 -11.64 1.46 1.59
N ILE A 87 -10.85 0.71 0.81
CA ILE A 87 -9.62 0.09 1.31
C ILE A 87 -8.63 1.17 1.79
N ILE A 88 -8.44 2.24 0.99
CA ILE A 88 -7.54 3.35 1.36
C ILE A 88 -8.04 4.04 2.64
N GLN A 89 -9.34 4.28 2.75
CA GLN A 89 -9.93 4.89 3.94
C GLN A 89 -9.77 4.03 5.19
N GLU A 90 -9.91 2.71 5.07
CA GLU A 90 -9.77 1.76 6.17
C GLU A 90 -8.31 1.62 6.64
N ILE A 91 -7.34 1.56 5.72
CA ILE A 91 -5.93 1.28 6.07
C ILE A 91 -5.08 2.54 6.29
N GLN A 92 -5.49 3.70 5.75
CA GLN A 92 -4.74 4.96 5.81
C GLN A 92 -3.24 4.78 5.44
N PRO A 93 -2.92 4.42 4.18
CA PRO A 93 -1.55 4.10 3.81
C PRO A 93 -0.66 5.35 3.78
N ASP A 94 0.56 5.25 4.29
CA ASP A 94 1.59 6.29 4.15
C ASP A 94 2.16 6.34 2.72
N GLU A 95 2.20 5.18 2.04
CA GLU A 95 2.79 5.02 0.72
C GLU A 95 1.88 4.12 -0.15
N ILE A 96 1.57 4.54 -1.39
CA ILE A 96 0.79 3.75 -2.35
C ILE A 96 1.64 3.46 -3.60
N TYR A 97 1.76 2.18 -3.95
CA TYR A 97 2.52 1.68 -5.10
C TYR A 97 1.56 1.02 -6.10
N ASN A 98 1.30 1.71 -7.21
CA ASN A 98 0.38 1.23 -8.24
C ASN A 98 1.09 0.35 -9.30
N LEU A 99 1.20 -0.97 -9.07
CA LEU A 99 1.89 -1.90 -9.97
C LEU A 99 0.94 -2.77 -10.81
N ALA A 100 -0.39 -2.66 -10.61
CA ALA A 100 -1.38 -3.35 -11.45
C ALA A 100 -1.69 -2.64 -12.78
N ALA A 101 -1.00 -1.54 -13.09
CA ALA A 101 -1.13 -0.87 -14.38
C ALA A 101 -0.54 -1.75 -15.50
N GLN A 102 -1.24 -1.80 -16.64
CA GLN A 102 -0.76 -2.41 -17.87
C GLN A 102 0.59 -1.76 -18.22
N SER A 103 1.63 -2.55 -18.45
CA SER A 103 3.05 -2.16 -18.53
C SER A 103 3.42 -1.32 -19.78
N HIS A 104 2.55 -0.42 -20.22
CA HIS A 104 2.89 0.59 -21.21
C HIS A 104 3.34 1.86 -20.49
N VAL A 105 4.57 2.27 -20.78
CA VAL A 105 5.35 3.37 -20.19
C VAL A 105 4.75 4.76 -20.53
N MET A 106 3.43 4.92 -20.56
CA MET A 106 2.76 6.12 -21.08
C MET A 106 1.43 6.45 -20.39
N VAL A 107 1.33 6.29 -19.07
CA VAL A 107 0.22 6.91 -18.30
C VAL A 107 0.78 7.53 -17.02
N SER A 108 1.72 8.46 -17.18
CA SER A 108 2.22 9.33 -16.12
C SER A 108 1.46 10.68 -16.05
N PHE A 109 0.21 10.73 -16.52
CA PHE A 109 -0.54 11.99 -16.70
C PHE A 109 -2.04 11.94 -16.34
N GLU A 110 -2.43 11.17 -15.32
CA GLU A 110 -3.80 11.28 -14.77
C GLU A 110 -3.80 11.39 -13.24
N THR A 111 -3.24 12.50 -12.75
CA THR A 111 -3.87 13.25 -11.66
C THR A 111 -4.15 14.66 -12.19
N PRO A 112 -5.28 14.90 -12.88
CA PRO A 112 -5.72 16.25 -13.20
C PRO A 112 -6.68 16.82 -12.15
N GLU A 113 -6.82 16.19 -10.98
CA GLU A 113 -7.83 16.60 -9.98
C GLU A 113 -7.27 17.18 -8.67
N TYR A 114 -6.01 17.62 -8.64
CA TYR A 114 -5.48 18.34 -7.47
C TYR A 114 -4.61 19.57 -7.81
N THR A 115 -4.94 20.26 -8.91
CA THR A 115 -4.44 21.63 -9.17
C THR A 115 -5.60 22.54 -9.60
N ALA A 116 -6.61 22.68 -8.75
CA ALA A 116 -7.70 23.65 -8.94
C ALA A 116 -8.14 24.29 -7.61
N ASN A 117 -7.22 24.49 -6.67
CA ASN A 117 -7.50 25.29 -5.47
C ASN A 117 -6.20 25.76 -4.80
N ALA A 118 -5.56 26.78 -5.38
CA ALA A 118 -4.81 27.81 -4.67
C ALA A 118 -4.28 28.84 -5.68
N ASP A 119 -4.59 30.10 -5.43
CA ASP A 119 -3.95 31.31 -5.96
C ASP A 119 -4.39 31.84 -7.33
N GLY A 120 -5.65 32.27 -7.38
CA GLY A 120 -6.11 33.39 -8.20
C GLY A 120 -6.38 34.62 -7.34
N SER A 121 -5.30 35.35 -7.01
CA SER A 121 -5.20 36.81 -6.75
C SER A 121 -6.31 37.51 -5.94
N GLU A 122 -5.94 37.97 -4.73
CA GLU A 122 -6.35 39.29 -4.25
C GLU A 122 -5.77 40.36 -5.20
N LEU A 123 -6.65 41.18 -5.78
CA LEU A 123 -6.52 42.64 -5.94
C LEU A 123 -7.88 43.22 -6.35
#